data_AF-D8UIW3-F1
#
_entry.id   AF-D8UIW3-F1
#
_cell.length_a   1.000
_cell.length_b   1.000
_cell.length_c   1.000
_cell.angle_alpha   90.00
_cell.angle_beta   90.00
_cell.angle_gamma   90.00
#
_symmetry.space_group_name_H-M   'P 1'
#
loop_
_entity.id
_entity.type
_entity.pdbx_description
1 polymer ?
#
loop_
_entity_poly.entity_id
_entity_poly.type
_entity_poly.pdbx_seq_one_letter_code
_entity_poly.pdbx_strand_id
1 'polypeptide(L)'
;MVLTQPLQSCLNINGIGLTTSLLNCVLYALIVLGQAAAMELLKRPVSVTLQDTIRQFQAKPGLSTPGNVTKLTDDGLFQGQIVWTKFTWPAVLGGEEVYIWGSFNDWTKGVRLHKAGRDRDAVLILPLQPGTYEFKFVVDKVWTPAPHEPTVTNAEGHLNNYRVIAPTVSFSIKAPRADNVFVVGDWDSWQYSLVLKKDPATGTFTAKAHLPPGQYSYSFLVDGTLSTDPAQAVHPNEEYGEVHRTWSFEPNLFRIFYCTGWDEAVLQYRRVEWQRLSLVNAPSRGNSLGVWKMATIVPTDPSESLEFTLNNGAGGDKLKEDRPGSAPLYVCPFPGSFKLAKGMLRPFPRGAESRIMLVSDIDGTMIGDMSCPDAFSSSHRFAEYWENSASLAGSLLVYNTGRSLGQFVDLMKKCDGKLAIPDVVITAVGTKVWHLDETCGRCAASGLKWIEDLMAHFNDEATLCVLDDGSEHRHRIALTADVRVLEYVMGRLMEGFQREKLEVRIITSGNGSHRYIDCVPVSAGKEKALQYVRKHFGVPEHLCVAAGDSGNDILMLEGDHPAIVVGNAQPELLQWLVRQQQSGKVIYADACYADGILEGLARHSLY
;
A
#
# COMPACT_ATOMS: atom_id res chain seq x y z
N MET A 1 72.26 8.15 16.02
CA MET A 1 73.22 7.06 15.73
C MET A 1 73.00 5.99 16.80
N VAL A 2 72.63 4.74 16.40
CA VAL A 2 72.84 3.47 17.14
C VAL A 2 71.92 3.30 18.39
N LEU A 3 70.96 2.37 18.55
CA LEU A 3 70.72 0.96 18.15
C LEU A 3 69.20 0.65 18.20
N THR A 4 68.55 0.10 17.17
CA THR A 4 68.28 -1.34 16.86
C THR A 4 67.58 -2.16 17.96
N GLN A 5 66.28 -2.47 17.74
CA GLN A 5 65.53 -3.77 17.79
C GLN A 5 65.95 -4.90 18.77
N PRO A 6 65.06 -5.85 19.20
CA PRO A 6 64.17 -6.59 18.28
C PRO A 6 62.84 -7.22 18.80
N LEU A 7 62.15 -7.85 17.83
CA LEU A 7 61.22 -9.01 17.89
C LEU A 7 59.69 -8.81 18.00
N GLN A 8 59.07 -8.84 16.82
CA GLN A 8 57.95 -9.73 16.43
C GLN A 8 57.27 -10.54 17.54
N SER A 9 55.95 -10.35 17.70
CA SER A 9 54.98 -11.45 17.60
C SER A 9 53.53 -10.93 17.54
N CYS A 10 52.73 -11.62 16.74
CA CYS A 10 51.26 -11.58 16.68
C CYS A 10 50.59 -10.38 15.98
N LEU A 11 50.52 -10.45 14.65
CA LEU A 11 49.24 -10.38 13.91
C LEU A 11 49.49 -10.85 12.47
N ASN A 12 48.94 -12.00 12.16
CA ASN A 12 49.10 -12.72 10.89
C ASN A 12 47.98 -12.26 9.95
N ILE A 13 48.30 -11.46 8.93
CA ILE A 13 47.41 -11.18 7.80
C ILE A 13 48.09 -11.77 6.57
N ASN A 14 47.54 -12.86 6.06
CA ASN A 14 47.87 -13.41 4.75
C ASN A 14 46.57 -13.69 4.01
N GLY A 15 46.37 -13.03 2.86
CA GLY A 15 45.39 -13.47 1.89
C GLY A 15 44.83 -12.40 0.96
N ILE A 16 45.45 -12.28 -0.23
CA ILE A 16 44.86 -11.82 -1.51
C ILE A 16 44.88 -10.29 -1.81
N GLY A 17 45.98 -9.86 -2.45
CA GLY A 17 45.96 -9.22 -3.78
C GLY A 17 45.28 -7.86 -3.97
N LEU A 18 45.99 -6.77 -3.66
CA LEU A 18 45.77 -5.46 -4.27
C LEU A 18 46.33 -5.46 -5.70
N THR A 19 45.48 -5.29 -6.71
CA THR A 19 45.91 -4.75 -8.02
C THR A 19 45.33 -3.36 -8.21
N THR A 20 46.23 -2.47 -8.60
CA THR A 20 45.99 -1.10 -9.04
C THR A 20 45.05 -1.05 -10.24
N SER A 21 43.81 -0.61 -10.05
CA SER A 21 43.09 0.16 -11.07
C SER A 21 42.01 1.02 -10.43
N LEU A 22 42.29 2.32 -10.32
CA LEU A 22 41.33 3.44 -10.34
C LEU A 22 42.02 4.80 -10.12
N LEU A 23 43.32 4.87 -10.38
CA LEU A 23 44.03 6.13 -10.68
C LEU A 23 43.61 6.75 -12.04
N ASN A 24 42.57 6.21 -12.70
CA ASN A 24 42.06 6.67 -14.00
C ASN A 24 40.64 7.26 -13.99
N CYS A 25 39.95 7.37 -12.84
CA CYS A 25 38.68 8.11 -12.79
C CYS A 25 38.83 9.59 -12.39
N VAL A 26 40.07 10.04 -12.16
CA VAL A 26 40.44 11.45 -11.99
C VAL A 26 40.26 12.28 -13.29
N LEU A 27 39.92 11.63 -14.40
CA LEU A 27 39.51 12.31 -15.64
C LEU A 27 38.02 12.73 -15.67
N TYR A 28 37.29 12.63 -14.56
CA TYR A 28 35.99 13.30 -14.38
C TYR A 28 36.12 14.79 -14.00
N ALA A 29 37.36 15.26 -13.83
CA ALA A 29 37.73 16.67 -13.67
C ALA A 29 37.43 17.54 -14.91
N LEU A 30 36.79 17.00 -15.96
CA LEU A 30 36.26 17.74 -17.10
C LEU A 30 34.75 18.02 -17.03
N ILE A 31 34.07 17.64 -15.95
CA ILE A 31 32.68 18.07 -15.64
C ILE A 31 32.71 19.23 -14.62
N VAL A 32 33.72 20.10 -14.74
CA VAL A 32 33.83 21.37 -14.01
C VAL A 32 33.55 22.57 -14.93
N LEU A 33 33.21 22.34 -16.21
CA LEU A 33 32.82 23.41 -17.14
C LEU A 33 31.46 23.10 -17.75
N GLY A 34 30.40 23.64 -17.13
CA GLY A 34 29.05 23.53 -17.69
C GLY A 34 27.89 24.02 -16.81
N GLN A 35 28.13 24.62 -15.65
CA GLN A 35 27.07 25.28 -14.88
C GLN A 35 26.91 26.74 -15.33
N ALA A 36 26.15 26.93 -16.41
CA ALA A 36 25.53 28.22 -16.73
C ALA A 36 24.26 28.10 -17.61
N ALA A 37 23.98 26.94 -18.22
CA ALA A 37 22.77 26.73 -19.03
C ALA A 37 21.65 25.95 -18.31
N ALA A 38 21.94 25.35 -17.14
CA ALA A 38 20.99 24.49 -16.43
C ALA A 38 20.01 25.25 -15.50
N MET A 39 20.31 26.51 -15.14
CA MET A 39 19.44 27.31 -14.26
C MET A 39 18.34 28.09 -14.99
N GLU A 40 18.32 28.09 -16.33
CA GLU A 40 17.27 28.76 -17.12
C GLU A 40 16.19 27.79 -17.66
N LEU A 41 16.45 26.47 -17.61
CA LEU A 41 15.49 25.41 -18.00
C LEU A 41 14.60 24.92 -16.84
N LEU A 42 14.88 25.30 -15.59
CA LEU A 42 14.11 24.92 -14.39
C LEU A 42 12.97 25.91 -14.04
N LYS A 43 12.67 26.89 -14.91
CA LYS A 43 11.60 27.89 -14.69
C LYS A 43 10.46 27.85 -15.69
N ARG A 44 10.14 26.68 -16.24
CA ARG A 44 8.87 26.50 -16.95
C ARG A 44 8.08 25.37 -16.29
N PRO A 45 7.03 25.65 -15.51
CA PRO A 45 5.99 24.66 -15.33
C PRO A 45 5.47 24.35 -16.73
N VAL A 46 5.63 23.11 -17.19
CA VAL A 46 4.79 22.61 -18.29
C VAL A 46 3.42 22.38 -17.67
N SER A 47 2.68 23.47 -17.47
CA SER A 47 1.24 23.40 -17.27
C SER A 47 0.67 22.87 -18.58
N VAL A 48 0.07 21.69 -18.56
CA VAL A 48 -0.80 21.26 -19.66
C VAL A 48 -1.87 22.34 -19.75
N THR A 49 -1.83 23.15 -20.82
CA THR A 49 -2.78 24.25 -20.94
C THR A 49 -4.13 23.69 -21.35
N LEU A 50 -5.21 24.41 -21.06
CA LEU A 50 -6.55 24.11 -21.58
C LEU A 50 -6.53 23.84 -23.11
N GLN A 51 -5.66 24.53 -23.85
CA GLN A 51 -5.47 24.33 -25.29
C GLN A 51 -4.80 22.99 -25.64
N ASP A 52 -3.92 22.46 -24.79
CA ASP A 52 -3.29 21.15 -24.99
C ASP A 52 -4.30 20.01 -24.72
N THR A 53 -5.15 20.16 -23.70
CA THR A 53 -6.27 19.25 -23.41
C THR A 53 -7.31 19.26 -24.55
N ILE A 54 -7.62 20.44 -25.12
CA ILE A 54 -8.50 20.58 -26.28
C ILE A 54 -7.85 20.00 -27.57
N ARG A 55 -6.53 20.17 -27.77
CA ARG A 55 -5.81 19.69 -28.98
C ARG A 55 -5.60 18.18 -29.01
N GLN A 56 -5.43 17.51 -27.86
CA GLN A 56 -5.24 16.05 -27.83
C GLN A 56 -6.51 15.25 -28.22
N PHE A 57 -7.68 15.89 -28.30
CA PHE A 57 -8.98 15.18 -28.37
C PHE A 57 -9.92 15.60 -29.52
N GLN A 58 -9.37 15.95 -30.69
CA GLN A 58 -10.08 15.63 -31.93
C GLN A 58 -10.14 14.10 -32.03
N ALA A 59 -11.26 13.51 -31.59
CA ALA A 59 -11.50 12.09 -31.66
C ALA A 59 -11.11 11.57 -33.05
N LYS A 60 -10.12 10.68 -33.14
CA LYS A 60 -10.02 9.83 -34.33
C LYS A 60 -11.29 9.00 -34.35
N PRO A 61 -12.18 9.16 -35.35
CA PRO A 61 -13.36 8.32 -35.46
C PRO A 61 -12.87 6.89 -35.60
N GLY A 62 -13.25 6.01 -34.67
CA GLY A 62 -12.83 4.60 -34.68
C GLY A 62 -12.06 4.11 -33.47
N LEU A 63 -12.19 4.71 -32.28
CA LEU A 63 -11.90 3.95 -31.06
C LEU A 63 -12.90 2.79 -31.00
N SER A 64 -12.44 1.61 -31.38
CA SER A 64 -13.16 0.36 -31.25
C SER A 64 -13.66 0.22 -29.82
N THR A 65 -14.96 -0.07 -29.70
CA THR A 65 -15.61 -0.55 -28.48
C THR A 65 -14.65 -1.49 -27.74
N PRO A 66 -14.38 -1.28 -26.43
CA PRO A 66 -13.63 -2.26 -25.66
C PRO A 66 -14.29 -3.63 -25.84
N GLY A 67 -13.53 -4.55 -26.45
CA GLY A 67 -13.98 -5.90 -26.76
C GLY A 67 -14.27 -6.66 -25.48
N ASN A 68 -15.30 -7.51 -25.56
CA ASN A 68 -15.70 -8.58 -24.64
C ASN A 68 -15.03 -8.55 -23.26
N VAL A 69 -15.80 -8.05 -22.29
CA VAL A 69 -15.55 -8.24 -20.86
C VAL A 69 -15.88 -9.69 -20.52
N THR A 70 -14.90 -10.53 -20.20
CA THR A 70 -15.20 -11.86 -19.65
C THR A 70 -15.31 -11.85 -18.12
N LYS A 71 -16.59 -11.90 -17.70
CA LYS A 71 -17.17 -12.68 -16.59
C LYS A 71 -16.59 -12.50 -15.17
N LEU A 72 -17.20 -11.56 -14.44
CA LEU A 72 -18.30 -11.96 -13.54
C LEU A 72 -19.59 -11.62 -14.29
N THR A 73 -20.60 -12.49 -14.27
CA THR A 73 -21.74 -12.47 -15.19
C THR A 73 -22.29 -11.06 -15.45
N ASP A 74 -22.20 -10.57 -16.69
CA ASP A 74 -23.03 -9.45 -17.13
C ASP A 74 -24.45 -9.99 -17.18
N ASP A 75 -25.19 -9.77 -16.11
CA ASP A 75 -26.57 -10.22 -15.95
C ASP A 75 -27.55 -9.37 -16.79
N GLY A 76 -27.04 -8.54 -17.71
CA GLY A 76 -27.82 -7.56 -18.48
C GLY A 76 -28.22 -6.32 -17.67
N LEU A 77 -28.03 -6.34 -16.34
CA LEU A 77 -28.43 -5.26 -15.42
C LEU A 77 -27.73 -3.94 -15.70
N PHE A 78 -26.49 -3.98 -16.21
CA PHE A 78 -25.70 -2.79 -16.54
C PHE A 78 -25.47 -2.63 -18.04
N GLN A 79 -26.26 -3.31 -18.88
CA GLN A 79 -26.03 -3.35 -20.32
C GLN A 79 -26.01 -1.94 -20.92
N GLY A 80 -24.89 -1.59 -21.55
CA GLY A 80 -24.68 -0.27 -22.17
C GLY A 80 -24.31 0.87 -21.21
N GLN A 81 -24.19 0.61 -19.90
CA GLN A 81 -23.66 1.59 -18.95
C GLN A 81 -22.13 1.63 -19.02
N ILE A 82 -21.57 2.82 -19.20
CA ILE A 82 -20.13 3.06 -19.19
C ILE A 82 -19.77 3.87 -17.94
N VAL A 83 -18.70 3.45 -17.28
CA VAL A 83 -18.06 4.11 -16.15
C VAL A 83 -16.61 4.38 -16.51
N TRP A 84 -16.25 5.66 -16.61
CA TRP A 84 -14.88 6.07 -16.86
C TRP A 84 -14.00 5.79 -15.64
N THR A 85 -12.92 5.04 -15.84
CA THR A 85 -12.05 4.55 -14.76
C THR A 85 -10.61 4.90 -15.04
N LYS A 86 -9.95 5.57 -14.08
CA LYS A 86 -8.52 5.90 -14.12
C LYS A 86 -7.68 4.76 -13.53
N PHE A 87 -6.69 4.30 -14.29
CA PHE A 87 -5.61 3.44 -13.83
C PHE A 87 -4.33 4.26 -13.72
N THR A 88 -3.54 4.01 -12.68
CA THR A 88 -2.35 4.81 -12.39
C THR A 88 -1.21 3.90 -11.94
N TRP A 89 -0.03 4.14 -12.50
CA TRP A 89 1.24 3.59 -12.05
C TRP A 89 2.07 4.74 -11.46
N PRO A 90 2.25 4.79 -10.13
CA PRO A 90 2.94 5.86 -9.44
C PRO A 90 4.40 6.00 -9.89
N ALA A 91 4.86 7.24 -10.05
CA ALA A 91 6.25 7.52 -10.45
C ALA A 91 7.29 6.95 -9.47
N VAL A 92 6.93 6.89 -8.18
CA VAL A 92 7.79 6.34 -7.11
C VAL A 92 8.17 4.87 -7.32
N LEU A 93 7.38 4.12 -8.09
CA LEU A 93 7.67 2.73 -8.43
C LEU A 93 8.63 2.59 -9.62
N GLY A 94 9.06 3.70 -10.22
CA GLY A 94 9.91 3.71 -11.40
C GLY A 94 9.21 3.18 -12.66
N GLY A 95 10.01 2.74 -13.64
CA GLY A 95 9.53 2.25 -14.93
C GLY A 95 9.46 3.33 -16.00
N GLU A 96 9.99 3.03 -17.18
CA GLU A 96 9.92 3.93 -18.35
C GLU A 96 8.73 3.57 -19.25
N GLU A 97 8.54 2.28 -19.55
CA GLU A 97 7.43 1.78 -20.36
C GLU A 97 6.41 1.03 -19.50
N VAL A 98 5.20 1.59 -19.38
CA VAL A 98 4.13 1.03 -18.54
C VAL A 98 2.89 0.69 -19.37
N TYR A 99 2.36 -0.50 -19.11
CA TYR A 99 1.39 -1.20 -19.93
C TYR A 99 0.38 -1.91 -19.01
N ILE A 100 -0.92 -1.95 -19.32
CA ILE A 100 -1.95 -2.67 -18.54
C ILE A 100 -2.76 -3.68 -19.37
N TRP A 101 -2.86 -4.90 -18.82
CA TRP A 101 -3.55 -6.07 -19.36
C TRP A 101 -4.62 -6.48 -18.34
N GLY A 102 -5.76 -7.00 -18.78
CA GLY A 102 -6.76 -7.49 -17.83
C GLY A 102 -7.96 -8.18 -18.45
N SER A 103 -8.85 -8.62 -17.58
CA SER A 103 -10.13 -9.25 -17.92
C SER A 103 -11.04 -8.38 -18.81
N PHE A 104 -10.87 -7.06 -18.79
CA PHE A 104 -11.60 -6.12 -19.66
C PHE A 104 -11.23 -6.22 -21.15
N ASN A 105 -10.20 -6.99 -21.51
CA ASN A 105 -9.84 -7.27 -22.90
C ASN A 105 -9.37 -8.73 -23.08
N ASP A 106 -9.86 -9.63 -22.24
CA ASP A 106 -9.49 -11.05 -22.23
C ASP A 106 -7.97 -11.29 -22.16
N TRP A 107 -7.21 -10.37 -21.57
CA TRP A 107 -5.74 -10.41 -21.52
C TRP A 107 -5.04 -10.50 -22.89
N THR A 108 -5.74 -10.17 -23.99
CA THR A 108 -5.28 -10.43 -25.37
C THR A 108 -4.32 -9.39 -25.91
N LYS A 109 -4.45 -8.15 -25.44
CA LYS A 109 -3.66 -7.00 -25.82
C LYS A 109 -3.41 -6.22 -24.56
N GLY A 110 -2.48 -5.29 -24.58
CA GLY A 110 -2.64 -4.27 -23.60
C GLY A 110 -2.20 -2.91 -24.01
N VAL A 111 -2.49 -2.04 -23.07
CA VAL A 111 -2.78 -0.65 -23.31
C VAL A 111 -1.70 0.13 -22.61
N ARG A 112 -0.98 0.95 -23.38
CA ARG A 112 0.10 1.76 -22.85
C ARG A 112 -0.47 2.85 -21.96
N LEU A 113 0.11 3.03 -20.78
CA LEU A 113 -0.15 4.18 -19.93
C LEU A 113 0.63 5.38 -20.44
N HIS A 114 0.06 6.57 -20.33
CA HIS A 114 0.71 7.81 -20.73
C HIS A 114 1.44 8.44 -19.55
N LYS A 115 2.72 8.76 -19.73
CA LYS A 115 3.58 9.37 -18.71
C LYS A 115 3.95 10.79 -19.14
N ALA A 116 3.51 11.80 -18.38
CA ALA A 116 3.72 13.21 -18.72
C ALA A 116 5.16 13.71 -18.44
N GLY A 117 5.99 12.91 -17.78
CA GLY A 117 7.38 13.22 -17.45
C GLY A 117 7.99 12.14 -16.54
N ARG A 118 9.31 12.13 -16.37
CA ARG A 118 9.99 11.06 -15.60
C ARG A 118 9.48 10.93 -14.17
N ASP A 119 9.21 12.04 -13.51
CA ASP A 119 8.75 12.12 -12.11
C ASP A 119 7.23 12.24 -11.97
N ARG A 120 6.48 11.91 -13.03
CA ARG A 120 5.01 11.95 -13.06
C ARG A 120 4.46 10.55 -13.21
N ASP A 121 3.31 10.32 -12.60
CA ASP A 121 2.62 9.04 -12.69
C ASP A 121 2.27 8.72 -14.15
N ALA A 122 2.32 7.43 -14.49
CA ALA A 122 1.77 6.96 -15.74
C ALA A 122 0.27 6.72 -15.55
N VAL A 123 -0.57 7.22 -16.47
CA VAL A 123 -2.03 7.22 -16.32
C VAL A 123 -2.70 6.69 -17.58
N LEU A 124 -3.80 5.96 -17.41
CA LEU A 124 -4.71 5.54 -18.47
C LEU A 124 -6.16 5.66 -17.98
N ILE A 125 -7.06 6.13 -18.83
CA ILE A 125 -8.50 6.10 -18.56
C ILE A 125 -9.18 5.11 -19.51
N LEU A 126 -9.94 4.17 -18.93
CA LEU A 126 -10.70 3.17 -19.67
C LEU A 126 -12.21 3.35 -19.43
N PRO A 127 -13.03 3.27 -20.49
CA PRO A 127 -14.47 3.11 -20.35
C PRO A 127 -14.79 1.65 -20.02
N LEU A 128 -15.26 1.38 -18.81
CA LEU A 128 -15.58 0.03 -18.33
C LEU A 128 -17.05 -0.07 -17.92
N GLN A 129 -17.61 -1.28 -17.91
CA GLN A 129 -18.92 -1.50 -17.30
C GLN A 129 -18.77 -1.62 -15.78
N PRO A 130 -19.83 -1.43 -14.99
CA PRO A 130 -19.81 -1.81 -13.59
C PRO A 130 -19.53 -3.31 -13.43
N GLY A 131 -18.62 -3.66 -12.53
CA GLY A 131 -18.20 -5.05 -12.35
C GLY A 131 -16.81 -5.17 -11.71
N THR A 132 -16.36 -6.39 -11.46
CA THR A 132 -15.02 -6.66 -10.93
C THR A 132 -14.10 -7.06 -12.05
N TYR A 133 -12.92 -6.45 -12.10
CA TYR A 133 -11.92 -6.69 -13.14
C TYR A 133 -10.60 -7.08 -12.50
N GLU A 134 -10.04 -8.22 -12.93
CA GLU A 134 -8.64 -8.54 -12.72
C GLU A 134 -7.78 -7.87 -13.79
N PHE A 135 -6.58 -7.42 -13.40
CA PHE A 135 -5.60 -6.81 -14.28
C PHE A 135 -4.18 -6.94 -13.72
N LYS A 136 -3.18 -6.67 -14.55
CA LYS A 136 -1.77 -6.59 -14.14
C LYS A 136 -1.03 -5.60 -15.03
N PHE A 137 -0.03 -4.93 -14.46
CA PHE A 137 0.86 -4.07 -15.23
C PHE A 137 2.01 -4.86 -15.84
N VAL A 138 2.51 -4.36 -16.97
CA VAL A 138 3.79 -4.75 -17.54
C VAL A 138 4.67 -3.50 -17.51
N VAL A 139 5.74 -3.55 -16.74
CA VAL A 139 6.66 -2.41 -16.53
C VAL A 139 8.02 -2.85 -17.04
N ASP A 140 8.53 -2.16 -18.07
CA ASP A 140 9.80 -2.49 -18.73
C ASP A 140 9.92 -3.99 -19.09
N LYS A 141 8.82 -4.56 -19.61
CA LYS A 141 8.64 -5.97 -20.03
C LYS A 141 8.50 -6.99 -18.89
N VAL A 142 8.43 -6.54 -17.64
CA VAL A 142 8.20 -7.40 -16.48
C VAL A 142 6.76 -7.29 -16.02
N TRP A 143 6.10 -8.43 -15.82
CA TRP A 143 4.76 -8.48 -15.25
C TRP A 143 4.82 -8.13 -13.77
N THR A 144 4.22 -7.00 -13.39
CA THR A 144 4.34 -6.45 -12.05
C THR A 144 2.96 -6.07 -11.53
N PRO A 145 2.46 -6.71 -10.46
CA PRO A 145 1.28 -6.20 -9.76
C PRO A 145 1.62 -4.85 -9.12
N ALA A 146 0.68 -3.90 -9.18
CA ALA A 146 0.78 -2.64 -8.49
C ALA A 146 0.63 -2.87 -6.97
N PRO A 147 1.61 -2.48 -6.13
CA PRO A 147 1.55 -2.63 -4.68
C PRO A 147 0.50 -1.72 -4.01
N HIS A 148 0.19 -0.57 -4.62
CA HIS A 148 -0.84 0.34 -4.13
C HIS A 148 -2.27 -0.13 -4.47
N GLU A 149 -2.42 -1.19 -5.26
CA GLU A 149 -3.72 -1.76 -5.63
C GLU A 149 -3.99 -3.08 -4.87
N PRO A 150 -5.26 -3.42 -4.60
CA PRO A 150 -5.62 -4.74 -4.09
C PRO A 150 -5.16 -5.87 -5.03
N THR A 151 -4.76 -7.00 -4.46
CA THR A 151 -4.33 -8.20 -5.18
C THR A 151 -5.27 -9.38 -4.94
N VAL A 152 -5.32 -10.29 -5.90
CA VAL A 152 -6.03 -11.56 -5.84
C VAL A 152 -5.20 -12.63 -6.53
N THR A 153 -5.19 -13.84 -5.96
CA THR A 153 -4.59 -15.01 -6.60
C THR A 153 -5.68 -15.78 -7.32
N ASN A 154 -5.54 -15.92 -8.64
CA ASN A 154 -6.51 -16.65 -9.45
C ASN A 154 -6.36 -18.18 -9.29
N ALA A 155 -7.25 -18.96 -9.92
CA ALA A 155 -7.26 -20.42 -9.81
C ALA A 155 -5.96 -21.08 -10.34
N GLU A 156 -5.25 -20.44 -11.27
CA GLU A 156 -3.97 -20.90 -11.79
C GLU A 156 -2.76 -20.52 -10.91
N GLY A 157 -2.99 -19.82 -9.79
CA GLY A 157 -1.94 -19.38 -8.87
C GLY A 157 -1.26 -18.07 -9.25
N HIS A 158 -1.76 -17.35 -10.26
CA HIS A 158 -1.23 -16.06 -10.64
C HIS A 158 -1.77 -14.94 -9.73
N LEU A 159 -0.86 -14.20 -9.11
CA LEU A 159 -1.17 -13.00 -8.34
C LEU A 159 -1.46 -11.82 -9.29
N ASN A 160 -2.70 -11.36 -9.37
CA ASN A 160 -3.14 -10.21 -10.18
C ASN A 160 -3.61 -9.08 -9.28
N ASN A 161 -3.70 -7.86 -9.80
CA ASN A 161 -4.51 -6.84 -9.16
C ASN A 161 -5.98 -7.05 -9.52
N TYR A 162 -6.88 -6.55 -8.68
CA TYR A 162 -8.30 -6.47 -9.02
C TYR A 162 -8.90 -5.14 -8.59
N ARG A 163 -9.97 -4.73 -9.28
CA ARG A 163 -10.75 -3.54 -8.92
C ARG A 163 -12.22 -3.76 -9.18
N VAL A 164 -13.05 -3.27 -8.27
CA VAL A 164 -14.51 -3.20 -8.46
C VAL A 164 -14.86 -1.83 -9.02
N ILE A 165 -15.42 -1.82 -10.21
CA ILE A 165 -15.87 -0.63 -10.93
C ILE A 165 -17.34 -0.41 -10.64
N ALA A 166 -17.65 0.76 -10.14
CA ALA A 166 -19.00 1.22 -9.86
C ALA A 166 -19.09 2.74 -10.14
N PRO A 167 -20.23 3.27 -10.58
CA PRO A 167 -20.38 4.71 -10.78
C PRO A 167 -20.40 5.42 -9.41
N THR A 168 -19.34 6.14 -9.07
CA THR A 168 -19.28 6.92 -7.82
C THR A 168 -19.71 8.36 -8.03
N VAL A 169 -19.59 8.87 -9.26
CA VAL A 169 -20.03 10.22 -9.65
C VAL A 169 -20.77 10.16 -10.99
N SER A 170 -21.81 10.99 -11.12
CA SER A 170 -22.54 11.22 -12.37
C SER A 170 -22.52 12.70 -12.73
N PHE A 171 -22.08 13.00 -13.95
CA PHE A 171 -22.06 14.34 -14.51
C PHE A 171 -23.20 14.48 -15.51
N SER A 172 -23.88 15.63 -15.48
CA SER A 172 -25.01 15.92 -16.37
C SER A 172 -25.05 17.40 -16.72
N ILE A 173 -25.31 17.70 -17.99
CA ILE A 173 -25.56 19.06 -18.49
C ILE A 173 -26.57 19.02 -19.64
N LYS A 174 -27.48 19.99 -19.68
CA LYS A 174 -28.46 20.13 -20.78
C LYS A 174 -27.91 21.05 -21.87
N ALA A 175 -27.53 20.47 -23.01
CA ALA A 175 -26.95 21.19 -24.14
C ALA A 175 -27.51 20.69 -25.48
N PRO A 176 -28.81 20.91 -25.78
CA PRO A 176 -29.49 20.24 -26.90
C PRO A 176 -28.87 20.51 -28.27
N ARG A 177 -28.25 21.68 -28.44
CA ARG A 177 -27.61 22.11 -29.70
C ARG A 177 -26.15 21.70 -29.83
N ALA A 178 -25.54 21.16 -28.78
CA ALA A 178 -24.13 20.78 -28.81
C ALA A 178 -23.93 19.48 -29.57
N ASP A 179 -22.77 19.36 -30.24
CA ASP A 179 -22.34 18.16 -30.94
C ASP A 179 -21.53 17.26 -30.00
N ASN A 180 -20.58 17.85 -29.27
CA ASN A 180 -19.70 17.14 -28.35
C ASN A 180 -19.65 17.85 -27.00
N VAL A 181 -19.79 17.07 -25.93
CA VAL A 181 -19.62 17.56 -24.56
C VAL A 181 -18.66 16.65 -23.83
N PHE A 182 -17.69 17.25 -23.15
CA PHE A 182 -16.76 16.57 -22.27
C PHE A 182 -16.83 17.17 -20.87
N VAL A 183 -16.35 16.42 -19.87
CA VAL A 183 -16.10 16.94 -18.53
C VAL A 183 -14.64 16.74 -18.17
N VAL A 184 -14.05 17.76 -17.56
CA VAL A 184 -12.67 17.80 -17.07
C VAL A 184 -12.69 18.20 -15.59
N GLY A 185 -11.70 17.77 -14.82
CA GLY A 185 -11.64 18.12 -13.40
C GLY A 185 -10.31 17.81 -12.74
N ASP A 186 -10.21 18.17 -11.46
CA ASP A 186 -8.96 18.09 -10.69
C ASP A 186 -8.55 16.66 -10.29
N TRP A 187 -9.40 15.64 -10.46
CA TRP A 187 -9.10 14.22 -10.17
C TRP A 187 -7.89 13.67 -10.94
N ASP A 188 -7.51 14.31 -12.03
CA ASP A 188 -6.29 14.01 -12.79
C ASP A 188 -5.48 15.26 -13.11
N SER A 189 -5.64 16.31 -12.31
CA SER A 189 -5.03 17.62 -12.57
C SER A 189 -5.45 18.19 -13.92
N TRP A 190 -6.73 18.03 -14.29
CA TRP A 190 -7.32 18.56 -15.52
C TRP A 190 -6.68 18.05 -16.81
N GLN A 191 -6.02 16.90 -16.74
CA GLN A 191 -5.25 16.34 -17.85
C GLN A 191 -6.12 15.60 -18.85
N TYR A 192 -7.20 14.96 -18.38
CA TYR A 192 -8.06 14.16 -19.24
C TYR A 192 -9.50 14.63 -19.21
N SER A 193 -10.16 14.44 -20.35
CA SER A 193 -11.57 14.74 -20.52
C SER A 193 -12.37 13.45 -20.65
N LEU A 194 -13.53 13.40 -20.00
CA LEU A 194 -14.46 12.29 -20.11
C LEU A 194 -15.54 12.67 -21.11
N VAL A 195 -15.83 11.78 -22.07
CA VAL A 195 -16.87 12.04 -23.07
C VAL A 195 -18.25 11.83 -22.44
N LEU A 196 -19.17 12.77 -22.65
CA LEU A 196 -20.57 12.63 -22.26
C LEU A 196 -21.40 12.11 -23.43
N LYS A 197 -22.35 11.23 -23.12
CA LYS A 197 -23.30 10.67 -24.08
C LYS A 197 -24.56 11.53 -24.14
N LYS A 198 -24.94 11.96 -25.34
CA LYS A 198 -26.19 12.70 -25.60
C LYS A 198 -27.39 11.75 -25.57
N ASP A 199 -28.40 12.11 -24.80
CA ASP A 199 -29.77 11.58 -24.96
C ASP A 199 -30.49 12.40 -26.05
N PRO A 200 -30.82 11.81 -27.21
CA PRO A 200 -31.48 12.53 -28.30
C PRO A 200 -32.87 13.07 -27.94
N ALA A 201 -33.58 12.44 -26.99
CA ALA A 201 -34.93 12.84 -26.61
C ALA A 201 -34.94 14.11 -25.76
N THR A 202 -33.99 14.23 -24.84
CA THR A 202 -33.92 15.35 -23.88
C THR A 202 -32.89 16.41 -24.24
N GLY A 203 -31.91 16.08 -25.08
CA GLY A 203 -30.73 16.91 -25.36
C GLY A 203 -29.75 17.00 -24.18
N THR A 204 -29.88 16.10 -23.21
CA THR A 204 -29.03 16.04 -22.02
C THR A 204 -27.81 15.18 -22.29
N PHE A 205 -26.64 15.65 -21.86
CA PHE A 205 -25.39 14.93 -21.93
C PHE A 205 -25.06 14.34 -20.56
N THR A 206 -24.69 13.07 -20.50
CA THR A 206 -24.37 12.39 -19.23
C THR A 206 -23.10 11.55 -19.31
N ALA A 207 -22.35 11.50 -18.22
CA ALA A 207 -21.21 10.58 -18.04
C ALA A 207 -21.17 10.08 -16.59
N LYS A 208 -20.75 8.83 -16.40
CA LYS A 208 -20.49 8.26 -15.07
C LYS A 208 -18.99 7.99 -14.93
N ALA A 209 -18.43 8.26 -13.76
CA ALA A 209 -17.03 8.02 -13.46
C ALA A 209 -16.87 7.24 -12.15
N HIS A 210 -15.78 6.48 -12.07
CA HIS A 210 -15.30 5.87 -10.84
C HIS A 210 -14.12 6.70 -10.34
N LEU A 211 -14.39 7.58 -9.39
CA LEU A 211 -13.40 8.42 -8.73
C LEU A 211 -13.17 7.93 -7.30
N PRO A 212 -11.94 8.01 -6.76
CA PRO A 212 -11.70 7.79 -5.34
C PRO A 212 -12.58 8.67 -4.46
N PRO A 213 -12.79 8.33 -3.18
CA PRO A 213 -13.53 9.20 -2.27
C PRO A 213 -12.86 10.56 -2.13
N GLY A 214 -13.64 11.64 -2.21
CA GLY A 214 -13.11 12.99 -2.13
C GLY A 214 -14.03 14.04 -2.73
N GLN A 215 -13.64 15.30 -2.56
CA GLN A 215 -14.28 16.42 -3.22
C GLN A 215 -13.46 16.79 -4.46
N TYR A 216 -14.16 16.98 -5.58
CA TYR A 216 -13.55 17.30 -6.86
C TYR A 216 -14.16 18.56 -7.46
N SER A 217 -13.33 19.35 -8.12
CA SER A 217 -13.72 20.50 -8.94
C SER A 217 -13.74 20.09 -10.41
N TYR A 218 -14.76 20.54 -11.15
CA TYR A 218 -14.91 20.16 -12.56
C TYR A 218 -15.57 21.24 -13.41
N SER A 219 -15.39 21.16 -14.72
CA SER A 219 -16.07 22.00 -15.71
C SER A 219 -16.42 21.19 -16.96
N PHE A 220 -17.41 21.67 -17.72
CA PHE A 220 -17.75 21.09 -19.01
C PHE A 220 -16.98 21.78 -20.14
N LEU A 221 -16.68 21.01 -21.18
CA LEU A 221 -16.23 21.51 -22.48
C LEU A 221 -17.34 21.23 -23.49
N VAL A 222 -18.08 22.27 -23.89
CA VAL A 222 -19.17 22.20 -24.86
C VAL A 222 -18.64 22.72 -26.20
N ASP A 223 -18.56 21.83 -27.19
CA ASP A 223 -18.00 22.12 -28.52
C ASP A 223 -16.64 22.85 -28.47
N GLY A 224 -15.78 22.43 -27.53
CA GLY A 224 -14.43 22.95 -27.33
C GLY A 224 -14.33 24.21 -26.46
N THR A 225 -15.44 24.73 -25.94
CA THR A 225 -15.46 25.91 -25.06
C THR A 225 -15.79 25.51 -23.63
N LEU A 226 -15.06 26.04 -22.65
CA LEU A 226 -15.41 25.87 -21.24
C LEU A 226 -16.81 26.44 -20.97
N SER A 227 -17.64 25.65 -20.31
CA SER A 227 -19.01 25.99 -19.95
C SER A 227 -19.34 25.41 -18.58
N THR A 228 -20.19 26.13 -17.85
CA THR A 228 -20.83 25.66 -16.62
C THR A 228 -22.30 25.34 -16.92
N ASP A 229 -22.89 24.47 -16.10
CA ASP A 229 -24.35 24.27 -16.07
C ASP A 229 -24.99 25.39 -15.24
N PRO A 230 -25.80 26.28 -15.84
CA PRO A 230 -26.46 27.37 -15.11
C PRO A 230 -27.42 26.89 -14.02
N ALA A 231 -27.84 25.62 -14.04
CA ALA A 231 -28.70 25.03 -13.02
C ALA A 231 -27.94 24.57 -11.76
N GLN A 232 -26.61 24.60 -11.78
CA GLN A 232 -25.76 24.14 -10.68
C GLN A 232 -24.92 25.28 -10.12
N ALA A 233 -24.60 25.21 -8.82
CA ALA A 233 -23.72 26.18 -8.20
C ALA A 233 -22.31 26.10 -8.80
N VAL A 234 -21.64 27.25 -8.87
CA VAL A 234 -20.27 27.40 -9.35
C VAL A 234 -19.41 28.06 -8.28
N HIS A 235 -18.11 27.84 -8.38
CA HIS A 235 -17.08 28.36 -7.49
C HIS A 235 -15.92 28.93 -8.30
N PRO A 236 -15.27 30.01 -7.84
CA PRO A 236 -14.10 30.55 -8.52
C PRO A 236 -12.91 29.58 -8.42
N ASN A 237 -12.15 29.50 -9.49
CA ASN A 237 -10.91 28.75 -9.64
C ASN A 237 -9.91 29.62 -10.42
N GLU A 238 -8.67 29.70 -9.96
CA GLU A 238 -7.66 30.62 -10.51
C GLU A 238 -7.28 30.30 -11.96
N GLU A 239 -7.29 29.02 -12.35
CA GLU A 239 -6.84 28.56 -13.67
C GLU A 239 -8.01 28.32 -14.64
N TYR A 240 -9.16 27.86 -14.13
CA TYR A 240 -10.30 27.41 -14.95
C TYR A 240 -11.53 28.32 -14.86
N GLY A 241 -11.45 29.44 -14.13
CA GLY A 241 -12.56 30.38 -14.00
C GLY A 241 -13.65 29.86 -13.07
N GLU A 242 -14.87 29.68 -13.55
CA GLU A 242 -15.97 29.13 -12.75
C GLU A 242 -16.05 27.61 -12.89
N VAL A 243 -16.03 26.89 -11.76
CA VAL A 243 -16.06 25.42 -11.72
C VAL A 243 -17.16 24.91 -10.80
N HIS A 244 -17.69 23.73 -11.10
CA HIS A 244 -18.59 23.00 -10.22
C HIS A 244 -17.82 22.20 -9.19
N ARG A 245 -18.53 21.70 -8.17
CA ARG A 245 -17.99 20.77 -7.16
C ARG A 245 -18.86 19.53 -7.06
N THR A 246 -18.22 18.38 -6.91
CA THR A 246 -18.90 17.11 -6.65
C THR A 246 -18.19 16.34 -5.55
N TRP A 247 -18.95 15.53 -4.82
CA TRP A 247 -18.39 14.55 -3.89
C TRP A 247 -18.44 13.17 -4.54
N SER A 248 -17.34 12.44 -4.44
CA SER A 248 -17.26 11.01 -4.68
C SER A 248 -17.18 10.32 -3.33
N PHE A 249 -17.88 9.20 -3.19
CA PHE A 249 -17.87 8.37 -1.99
C PHE A 249 -17.47 6.94 -2.36
N GLU A 250 -17.07 6.16 -1.36
CA GLU A 250 -16.90 4.72 -1.54
C GLU A 250 -18.20 4.12 -2.10
N PRO A 251 -18.14 3.28 -3.14
CA PRO A 251 -19.33 2.66 -3.68
C PRO A 251 -19.98 1.76 -2.62
N ASN A 252 -21.30 1.86 -2.53
CA ASN A 252 -22.12 0.93 -1.77
C ASN A 252 -22.04 -0.43 -2.49
N LEU A 253 -21.29 -1.39 -1.96
CA LEU A 253 -21.09 -2.71 -2.54
C LEU A 253 -21.55 -3.78 -1.56
N PHE A 254 -22.09 -4.90 -2.05
CA PHE A 254 -22.18 -6.11 -1.25
C PHE A 254 -20.81 -6.76 -1.20
N ARG A 255 -20.17 -6.78 -0.02
CA ARG A 255 -18.92 -7.52 0.22
C ARG A 255 -19.24 -8.67 1.18
N ILE A 256 -19.13 -9.89 0.71
CA ILE A 256 -19.40 -11.09 1.51
C ILE A 256 -18.06 -11.77 1.78
N PHE A 257 -17.68 -11.82 3.05
CA PHE A 257 -16.53 -12.59 3.52
C PHE A 257 -17.04 -13.90 4.10
N TYR A 258 -16.57 -15.03 3.56
CA TYR A 258 -16.99 -16.35 3.95
C TYR A 258 -15.81 -17.17 4.47
N CYS A 259 -15.83 -17.54 5.75
CA CYS A 259 -14.82 -18.43 6.32
C CYS A 259 -15.24 -19.87 6.10
N THR A 260 -14.45 -20.61 5.32
CA THR A 260 -14.77 -21.99 4.95
C THR A 260 -13.53 -22.87 4.89
N GLY A 261 -13.74 -24.16 5.10
CA GLY A 261 -12.73 -25.20 4.86
C GLY A 261 -12.74 -25.75 3.44
N TRP A 262 -13.46 -25.13 2.51
CA TRP A 262 -13.49 -25.56 1.12
C TRP A 262 -12.41 -24.87 0.29
N ASP A 263 -11.78 -25.62 -0.61
CA ASP A 263 -10.81 -25.09 -1.59
C ASP A 263 -11.49 -24.10 -2.54
N GLU A 264 -12.72 -24.40 -2.95
CA GLU A 264 -13.59 -23.53 -3.74
C GLU A 264 -14.87 -23.21 -2.98
N ALA A 265 -15.37 -21.98 -3.14
CA ALA A 265 -16.70 -21.61 -2.69
C ALA A 265 -17.42 -20.85 -3.79
N VAL A 266 -18.70 -21.14 -3.93
CA VAL A 266 -19.56 -20.56 -4.94
C VAL A 266 -20.77 -19.96 -4.26
N LEU A 267 -20.95 -18.67 -4.46
CA LEU A 267 -22.13 -17.92 -4.10
C LEU A 267 -23.22 -18.18 -5.14
N GLN A 268 -24.35 -18.70 -4.71
CA GLN A 268 -25.58 -18.70 -5.48
C GLN A 268 -26.46 -17.60 -4.92
N TYR A 269 -26.69 -16.54 -5.69
CA TYR A 269 -27.43 -15.38 -5.22
C TYR A 269 -28.55 -15.02 -6.19
N ARG A 270 -29.58 -14.33 -5.67
CA ARG A 270 -30.76 -13.95 -6.44
C ARG A 270 -31.00 -12.45 -6.34
N ARG A 271 -31.21 -11.83 -7.49
CA ARG A 271 -31.66 -10.43 -7.64
C ARG A 271 -32.96 -10.36 -8.45
N VAL A 272 -32.84 -10.77 -9.72
CA VAL A 272 -33.97 -11.01 -10.63
C VAL A 272 -34.06 -12.50 -10.93
N GLU A 273 -32.93 -13.08 -11.35
CA GLU A 273 -32.74 -14.51 -11.55
C GLU A 273 -31.63 -15.04 -10.63
N TRP A 274 -31.51 -16.37 -10.55
CA TRP A 274 -30.41 -17.01 -9.83
C TRP A 274 -29.12 -16.88 -10.61
N GLN A 275 -28.09 -16.40 -9.93
CA GLN A 275 -26.77 -16.14 -10.46
C GLN A 275 -25.73 -16.91 -9.66
N ARG A 276 -24.60 -17.17 -10.30
CA ARG A 276 -23.48 -17.92 -9.73
C ARG A 276 -22.22 -17.06 -9.77
N LEU A 277 -21.57 -16.92 -8.62
CA LEU A 277 -20.31 -16.19 -8.47
C LEU A 277 -19.33 -17.04 -7.66
N SER A 278 -18.19 -17.39 -8.25
CA SER A 278 -17.10 -18.03 -7.50
C SER A 278 -16.45 -17.00 -6.58
N LEU A 279 -16.24 -17.36 -5.32
CA LEU A 279 -15.52 -16.51 -4.38
C LEU A 279 -14.01 -16.67 -4.61
N VAL A 280 -13.29 -15.56 -4.45
CA VAL A 280 -11.83 -15.53 -4.47
C VAL A 280 -11.29 -15.63 -3.04
N ASN A 281 -10.01 -15.95 -2.88
CA ASN A 281 -9.39 -15.89 -1.55
C ASN A 281 -9.36 -14.44 -1.07
N ALA A 282 -9.78 -14.21 0.17
CA ALA A 282 -9.62 -12.90 0.81
C ALA A 282 -8.15 -12.71 1.21
N PRO A 283 -7.68 -11.47 1.47
CA PRO A 283 -6.28 -11.24 1.82
C PRO A 283 -5.86 -11.84 3.18
N SER A 284 -6.78 -12.35 3.98
CA SER A 284 -6.46 -13.06 5.23
C SER A 284 -5.75 -14.39 4.98
N ARG A 285 -4.85 -14.76 5.89
CA ARG A 285 -4.09 -16.03 5.87
C ARG A 285 -4.93 -17.23 6.32
N GLY A 286 -6.18 -16.98 6.73
CA GLY A 286 -7.04 -17.99 7.32
C GLY A 286 -6.67 -18.28 8.77
N ASN A 287 -7.44 -19.16 9.39
CA ASN A 287 -7.20 -19.60 10.76
C ASN A 287 -7.66 -21.06 10.91
N SER A 288 -7.77 -21.55 12.14
CA SER A 288 -8.25 -22.91 12.44
C SER A 288 -9.66 -23.21 11.90
N LEU A 289 -10.45 -22.19 11.55
CA LEU A 289 -11.79 -22.32 10.95
C LEU A 289 -11.75 -22.47 9.42
N GLY A 290 -10.60 -22.22 8.80
CA GLY A 290 -10.40 -22.30 7.35
C GLY A 290 -9.89 -20.99 6.75
N VAL A 291 -9.92 -20.93 5.42
CA VAL A 291 -9.47 -19.75 4.66
C VAL A 291 -10.67 -18.85 4.43
N TRP A 292 -10.45 -17.54 4.60
CA TRP A 292 -11.47 -16.56 4.24
C TRP A 292 -11.52 -16.41 2.73
N LYS A 293 -12.73 -16.48 2.20
CA LYS A 293 -13.04 -16.19 0.81
C LYS A 293 -13.90 -14.93 0.74
N MET A 294 -13.87 -14.24 -0.40
CA MET A 294 -14.67 -13.05 -0.59
C MET A 294 -15.36 -13.01 -1.95
N ALA A 295 -16.55 -12.39 -1.96
CA ALA A 295 -17.26 -11.98 -3.15
C ALA A 295 -17.64 -10.51 -3.02
N THR A 296 -17.52 -9.77 -4.11
CA THR A 296 -18.00 -8.39 -4.18
C THR A 296 -19.00 -8.25 -5.32
N ILE A 297 -20.14 -7.64 -5.04
CA ILE A 297 -21.22 -7.45 -6.01
C ILE A 297 -21.63 -5.98 -6.00
N VAL A 298 -21.68 -5.38 -7.19
CA VAL A 298 -22.15 -4.01 -7.41
C VAL A 298 -23.67 -4.01 -7.41
N PRO A 299 -24.35 -3.25 -6.53
CA PRO A 299 -25.81 -3.11 -6.56
C PRO A 299 -26.24 -2.22 -7.72
N THR A 300 -27.48 -2.42 -8.15
CA THR A 300 -28.19 -1.56 -9.10
C THR A 300 -28.83 -0.36 -8.38
N ASP A 301 -29.19 -0.52 -7.10
CA ASP A 301 -29.80 0.50 -6.26
C ASP A 301 -29.25 0.46 -4.81
N PRO A 302 -29.10 1.61 -4.12
CA PRO A 302 -28.63 1.64 -2.73
C PRO A 302 -29.54 0.91 -1.71
N SER A 303 -30.81 0.65 -2.05
CA SER A 303 -31.78 -0.07 -1.21
C SER A 303 -31.95 -1.55 -1.61
N GLU A 304 -31.15 -2.02 -2.58
CA GLU A 304 -31.21 -3.40 -3.04
C GLU A 304 -30.94 -4.38 -1.88
N SER A 305 -31.69 -5.48 -1.82
CA SER A 305 -31.42 -6.60 -0.92
C SER A 305 -30.83 -7.77 -1.70
N LEU A 306 -29.95 -8.54 -1.06
CA LEU A 306 -29.30 -9.69 -1.67
C LEU A 306 -29.61 -10.97 -0.89
N GLU A 307 -30.21 -11.94 -1.56
CA GLU A 307 -30.46 -13.28 -1.00
C GLU A 307 -29.50 -14.29 -1.61
N PHE A 308 -28.93 -15.20 -0.79
CA PHE A 308 -27.96 -16.16 -1.28
C PHE A 308 -27.84 -17.46 -0.46
N THR A 309 -27.26 -18.47 -1.09
CA THR A 309 -26.69 -19.69 -0.49
C THR A 309 -25.24 -19.86 -0.96
N LEU A 310 -24.50 -20.78 -0.33
CA LEU A 310 -23.13 -21.10 -0.71
C LEU A 310 -22.97 -22.60 -0.89
N ASN A 311 -22.11 -22.99 -1.83
CA ASN A 311 -21.68 -24.37 -1.98
C ASN A 311 -20.19 -24.47 -2.31
N ASN A 312 -19.65 -25.69 -2.23
CA ASN A 312 -18.24 -25.97 -2.46
C ASN A 312 -17.85 -26.07 -3.96
N GLY A 313 -18.72 -25.67 -4.89
CA GLY A 313 -18.49 -25.72 -6.33
C GLY A 313 -18.50 -27.13 -6.96
N ALA A 314 -18.54 -28.18 -6.16
CA ALA A 314 -18.53 -29.57 -6.63
C ALA A 314 -19.89 -30.00 -7.20
N GLY A 315 -19.90 -30.98 -8.09
CA GLY A 315 -21.13 -31.59 -8.64
C GLY A 315 -21.47 -32.94 -7.99
N GLY A 316 -22.73 -33.36 -8.15
CA GLY A 316 -23.21 -34.68 -7.72
C GLY A 316 -23.05 -34.92 -6.22
N ASP A 317 -22.64 -36.13 -5.84
CA ASP A 317 -22.53 -36.56 -4.44
C ASP A 317 -21.44 -35.81 -3.64
N LYS A 318 -20.57 -35.05 -4.31
CA LYS A 318 -19.52 -34.24 -3.66
C LYS A 318 -19.98 -32.81 -3.34
N LEU A 319 -21.15 -32.41 -3.84
CA LEU A 319 -21.73 -31.10 -3.56
C LEU A 319 -22.00 -30.99 -2.06
N LYS A 320 -21.43 -29.95 -1.45
CA LYS A 320 -21.71 -29.55 -0.07
C LYS A 320 -22.28 -28.14 -0.10
N GLU A 321 -23.38 -27.95 0.60
CA GLU A 321 -24.07 -26.68 0.68
C GLU A 321 -24.05 -26.14 2.10
N ASP A 322 -23.83 -24.84 2.22
CA ASP A 322 -24.06 -24.06 3.44
C ASP A 322 -25.42 -23.41 3.29
N ARG A 323 -26.42 -23.98 4.00
CA ARG A 323 -27.88 -23.90 3.78
C ARG A 323 -28.37 -24.82 2.64
N PRO A 324 -28.44 -26.15 2.85
CA PRO A 324 -29.05 -27.06 1.87
C PRO A 324 -30.54 -26.71 1.66
N GLY A 325 -31.08 -27.00 0.47
CA GLY A 325 -32.33 -26.45 -0.11
C GLY A 325 -33.66 -26.45 0.66
N SER A 326 -33.68 -26.75 1.96
CA SER A 326 -34.80 -26.51 2.88
C SER A 326 -34.53 -25.45 3.96
N ALA A 327 -33.28 -25.00 4.11
CA ALA A 327 -32.91 -23.98 5.08
C ALA A 327 -33.19 -22.56 4.55
N PRO A 328 -33.51 -21.59 5.43
CA PRO A 328 -33.70 -20.20 5.01
C PRO A 328 -32.42 -19.65 4.36
N LEU A 329 -32.60 -18.87 3.28
CA LEU A 329 -31.52 -18.15 2.60
C LEU A 329 -30.82 -17.17 3.54
N TYR A 330 -29.56 -16.89 3.26
CA TYR A 330 -28.90 -15.71 3.83
C TYR A 330 -29.43 -14.46 3.15
N VAL A 331 -29.58 -13.39 3.93
CA VAL A 331 -30.10 -12.11 3.43
C VAL A 331 -29.18 -10.98 3.89
N CYS A 332 -28.61 -10.26 2.93
CA CYS A 332 -28.04 -8.94 3.16
C CYS A 332 -29.15 -7.91 2.87
N PRO A 333 -29.67 -7.21 3.89
CA PRO A 333 -30.84 -6.34 3.72
C PRO A 333 -30.54 -5.06 2.91
N PHE A 334 -29.28 -4.69 2.79
CA PHE A 334 -28.80 -3.53 2.02
C PHE A 334 -27.34 -3.75 1.60
N PRO A 335 -26.83 -3.00 0.60
CA PRO A 335 -25.42 -3.06 0.21
C PRO A 335 -24.52 -2.68 1.38
N GLY A 336 -23.50 -3.52 1.63
CA GLY A 336 -22.55 -3.34 2.71
C GLY A 336 -21.63 -4.54 2.83
N SER A 337 -20.77 -4.51 3.85
CA SER A 337 -19.82 -5.57 4.14
C SER A 337 -20.37 -6.51 5.21
N PHE A 338 -20.28 -7.82 4.98
CA PHE A 338 -20.82 -8.87 5.84
C PHE A 338 -19.83 -10.03 5.98
N LYS A 339 -19.78 -10.63 7.17
CA LYS A 339 -19.06 -11.88 7.45
C LYS A 339 -20.02 -13.02 7.65
N LEU A 340 -19.75 -14.13 7.00
CA LEU A 340 -20.41 -15.40 7.20
C LEU A 340 -19.39 -16.42 7.72
N ALA A 341 -19.64 -16.93 8.91
CA ALA A 341 -18.87 -18.02 9.49
C ALA A 341 -19.80 -18.89 10.34
N LYS A 342 -19.63 -20.21 10.28
CA LYS A 342 -20.44 -21.18 11.06
C LYS A 342 -21.95 -20.96 10.92
N GLY A 343 -22.40 -20.66 9.69
CA GLY A 343 -23.81 -20.46 9.36
C GLY A 343 -24.44 -19.14 9.87
N MET A 344 -23.62 -18.21 10.35
CA MET A 344 -24.06 -16.94 10.94
C MET A 344 -23.51 -15.75 10.13
N LEU A 345 -24.43 -14.99 9.53
CA LEU A 345 -24.15 -13.77 8.80
C LEU A 345 -24.20 -12.57 9.76
N ARG A 346 -23.15 -11.73 9.77
CA ARG A 346 -23.06 -10.51 10.59
C ARG A 346 -22.57 -9.33 9.77
N PRO A 347 -23.05 -8.10 10.02
CA PRO A 347 -22.43 -6.89 9.47
C PRO A 347 -20.95 -6.82 9.84
N PHE A 348 -20.14 -6.32 8.91
CA PHE A 348 -18.70 -6.15 9.06
C PHE A 348 -18.23 -4.82 8.45
N PRO A 349 -18.49 -3.68 9.11
CA PRO A 349 -18.21 -2.35 8.58
C PRO A 349 -16.77 -2.17 8.06
N ARG A 350 -15.79 -2.68 8.82
CA ARG A 350 -14.36 -2.64 8.48
C ARG A 350 -14.02 -3.18 7.09
N GLY A 351 -14.80 -4.14 6.55
CA GLY A 351 -14.59 -4.67 5.20
C GLY A 351 -14.91 -3.68 4.08
N ALA A 352 -15.58 -2.55 4.37
CA ALA A 352 -15.82 -1.44 3.44
C ALA A 352 -14.92 -0.23 3.71
N GLU A 353 -14.19 -0.21 4.81
CA GLU A 353 -13.31 0.90 5.17
C GLU A 353 -11.98 0.84 4.41
N SER A 354 -11.31 1.98 4.33
CA SER A 354 -9.97 2.05 3.72
C SER A 354 -8.97 1.21 4.52
N ARG A 355 -8.11 0.50 3.78
CA ARG A 355 -7.01 -0.27 4.39
C ARG A 355 -6.09 0.63 5.21
N ILE A 356 -5.60 0.11 6.32
CA ILE A 356 -4.56 0.77 7.13
C ILE A 356 -3.22 0.11 6.91
N MET A 357 -2.15 0.80 7.29
CA MET A 357 -0.82 0.22 7.43
C MET A 357 -0.36 0.38 8.87
N LEU A 358 -0.22 -0.73 9.60
CA LEU A 358 0.37 -0.74 10.93
C LEU A 358 1.86 -1.05 10.82
N VAL A 359 2.69 -0.18 11.36
CA VAL A 359 4.14 -0.36 11.46
C VAL A 359 4.52 -0.48 12.93
N SER A 360 4.95 -1.67 13.35
CA SER A 360 5.22 -1.96 14.76
C SER A 360 6.67 -2.36 14.95
N ASP A 361 7.28 -1.89 16.03
CA ASP A 361 8.41 -2.62 16.60
C ASP A 361 7.97 -4.02 17.08
N ILE A 362 8.93 -4.92 17.26
CA ILE A 362 8.67 -6.28 17.72
C ILE A 362 8.91 -6.38 19.23
N ASP A 363 10.13 -6.12 19.69
CA ASP A 363 10.62 -6.54 21.00
C ASP A 363 10.16 -5.56 22.09
N GLY A 364 9.27 -5.99 22.98
CA GLY A 364 8.66 -5.08 23.95
C GLY A 364 7.45 -4.32 23.41
N THR A 365 7.14 -4.47 22.12
CA THR A 365 5.96 -3.86 21.48
C THR A 365 4.99 -4.93 20.97
N MET A 366 5.31 -5.68 19.92
CA MET A 366 4.43 -6.75 19.42
C MET A 366 4.55 -8.04 20.24
N ILE A 367 5.72 -8.30 20.83
CA ILE A 367 5.96 -9.45 21.70
C ILE A 367 6.21 -8.99 23.14
N GLY A 368 5.75 -9.81 24.09
CA GLY A 368 6.05 -9.64 25.50
C GLY A 368 7.47 -10.03 25.87
N ASP A 369 7.76 -9.94 27.17
CA ASP A 369 9.04 -10.38 27.72
C ASP A 369 9.26 -11.88 27.48
N MET A 370 10.28 -12.22 26.70
CA MET A 370 10.64 -13.59 26.33
C MET A 370 11.07 -14.46 27.52
N SER A 371 11.33 -13.88 28.70
CA SER A 371 11.55 -14.61 29.93
C SER A 371 10.26 -15.14 30.57
N CYS A 372 9.10 -14.63 30.14
CA CYS A 372 7.79 -15.05 30.63
C CYS A 372 7.19 -16.17 29.75
N PRO A 373 6.55 -17.21 30.33
CA PRO A 373 5.91 -18.28 29.57
C PRO A 373 4.78 -17.82 28.61
N ASP A 374 4.20 -16.65 28.88
CA ASP A 374 3.08 -16.05 28.16
C ASP A 374 3.49 -14.89 27.24
N ALA A 375 4.79 -14.79 26.90
CA ALA A 375 5.37 -13.75 26.04
C ALA A 375 4.60 -13.50 24.72
N PHE A 376 3.91 -14.51 24.20
CA PHE A 376 3.17 -14.44 22.93
C PHE A 376 1.65 -14.37 23.07
N SER A 377 1.10 -14.31 24.29
CA SER A 377 -0.35 -14.34 24.51
C SER A 377 -1.06 -13.10 23.94
N SER A 378 -0.48 -11.91 24.11
CA SER A 378 -0.99 -10.67 23.48
C SER A 378 -0.78 -10.69 21.98
N SER A 379 0.38 -11.15 21.50
CA SER A 379 0.66 -11.31 20.06
C SER A 379 -0.36 -12.22 19.38
N HIS A 380 -0.78 -13.30 20.05
CA HIS A 380 -1.79 -14.22 19.53
C HIS A 380 -3.17 -13.58 19.40
N ARG A 381 -3.61 -12.82 20.40
CA ARG A 381 -4.87 -12.05 20.32
C ARG A 381 -4.83 -11.02 19.21
N PHE A 382 -3.71 -10.31 19.06
CA PHE A 382 -3.50 -9.39 17.96
C PHE A 382 -3.56 -10.11 16.61
N ALA A 383 -2.89 -11.25 16.45
CA ALA A 383 -2.92 -12.04 15.22
C ALA A 383 -4.33 -12.52 14.87
N GLU A 384 -5.10 -12.97 15.86
CA GLU A 384 -6.49 -13.39 15.67
C GLU A 384 -7.36 -12.22 15.20
N TYR A 385 -7.25 -11.04 15.83
CA TYR A 385 -7.94 -9.83 15.38
C TYR A 385 -7.49 -9.44 13.96
N TRP A 386 -6.19 -9.39 13.71
CA TRP A 386 -5.62 -8.91 12.46
C TRP A 386 -6.10 -9.75 11.28
N GLU A 387 -5.95 -11.07 11.37
CA GLU A 387 -6.34 -11.99 10.30
C GLU A 387 -7.86 -12.10 10.13
N ASN A 388 -8.64 -11.92 11.21
CA ASN A 388 -10.08 -11.95 11.10
C ASN A 388 -10.69 -10.59 10.76
N SER A 389 -9.99 -9.46 10.83
CA SER A 389 -10.57 -8.14 10.60
C SER A 389 -9.70 -7.28 9.68
N ALA A 390 -8.57 -6.76 10.16
CA ALA A 390 -7.77 -5.79 9.41
C ALA A 390 -7.27 -6.36 8.07
N SER A 391 -6.75 -7.60 8.05
CA SER A 391 -6.31 -8.27 6.82
C SER A 391 -7.44 -8.43 5.82
N LEU A 392 -8.68 -8.70 6.25
CA LEU A 392 -9.82 -8.86 5.32
C LEU A 392 -10.15 -7.56 4.59
N ALA A 393 -9.91 -6.41 5.21
CA ALA A 393 -10.02 -5.10 4.57
C ALA A 393 -8.81 -4.75 3.68
N GLY A 394 -7.85 -5.67 3.54
CA GLY A 394 -6.61 -5.46 2.79
C GLY A 394 -5.58 -4.60 3.53
N SER A 395 -5.67 -4.51 4.87
CA SER A 395 -4.69 -3.77 5.69
C SER A 395 -3.33 -4.45 5.68
N LEU A 396 -2.28 -3.64 5.82
CA LEU A 396 -0.88 -4.05 5.73
C LEU A 396 -0.23 -4.05 7.12
N LEU A 397 0.42 -5.15 7.46
CA LEU A 397 1.22 -5.28 8.66
C LEU A 397 2.70 -5.19 8.32
N VAL A 398 3.39 -4.27 8.96
CA VAL A 398 4.83 -4.04 8.79
C VAL A 398 5.52 -4.16 10.13
N TYR A 399 6.54 -5.00 10.21
CA TYR A 399 7.43 -5.00 11.37
C TYR A 399 8.68 -4.17 11.10
N ASN A 400 9.04 -3.30 12.03
CA ASN A 400 10.18 -2.40 11.93
C ASN A 400 11.13 -2.61 13.10
N THR A 401 12.07 -3.54 12.92
CA THR A 401 12.88 -4.11 14.00
C THR A 401 14.38 -3.86 13.80
N GLY A 402 15.12 -3.85 14.92
CA GLY A 402 16.58 -3.88 14.91
C GLY A 402 17.19 -5.24 14.55
N ARG A 403 16.38 -6.31 14.55
CA ARG A 403 16.79 -7.69 14.22
C ARG A 403 17.26 -7.81 12.76
N SER A 404 18.15 -8.77 12.50
CA SER A 404 18.42 -9.25 11.15
C SER A 404 17.28 -10.14 10.64
N LEU A 405 17.21 -10.38 9.32
CA LEU A 405 16.19 -11.26 8.75
C LEU A 405 16.26 -12.68 9.35
N GLY A 406 17.47 -13.22 9.55
CA GLY A 406 17.66 -14.54 10.16
C GLY A 406 17.10 -14.60 11.58
N GLN A 407 17.39 -13.58 12.41
CA GLN A 407 16.85 -13.48 13.76
C GLN A 407 15.32 -13.34 13.78
N PHE A 408 14.74 -12.61 12.83
CA PHE A 408 13.30 -12.50 12.68
C PHE A 408 12.66 -13.84 12.28
N VAL A 409 13.24 -14.54 11.31
CA VAL A 409 12.77 -15.88 10.89
C VAL A 409 12.83 -16.88 12.05
N ASP A 410 13.89 -16.85 12.85
CA ASP A 410 13.99 -17.72 14.03
C ASP A 410 13.00 -17.35 15.14
N LEU A 411 12.67 -16.06 15.29
CA LEU A 411 11.59 -15.62 16.18
C LEU A 411 10.23 -16.16 15.71
N MET A 412 9.93 -16.05 14.41
CA MET A 412 8.69 -16.59 13.83
C MET A 412 8.56 -18.11 14.02
N LYS A 413 9.67 -18.85 13.97
CA LYS A 413 9.68 -20.29 14.31
C LYS A 413 9.40 -20.51 15.80
N LYS A 414 10.01 -19.73 16.69
CA LYS A 414 9.85 -19.86 18.15
C LYS A 414 8.44 -19.54 18.63
N CYS A 415 7.76 -18.58 18.01
CA CYS A 415 6.40 -18.21 18.41
C CYS A 415 5.33 -19.22 17.99
N ASP A 416 5.67 -20.20 17.14
CA ASP A 416 4.79 -21.31 16.74
C ASP A 416 3.41 -20.84 16.25
N GLY A 417 3.40 -19.90 15.30
CA GLY A 417 2.17 -19.37 14.69
C GLY A 417 1.37 -18.39 15.57
N LYS A 418 1.86 -18.01 16.76
CA LYS A 418 1.20 -17.01 17.62
C LYS A 418 1.42 -15.57 17.18
N LEU A 419 2.44 -15.30 16.37
CA LEU A 419 2.73 -13.97 15.85
C LEU A 419 2.09 -13.80 14.46
N ALA A 420 1.43 -12.67 14.24
CA ALA A 420 0.89 -12.33 12.93
C ALA A 420 2.03 -12.26 11.90
N ILE A 421 1.81 -12.85 10.73
CA ILE A 421 2.78 -12.80 9.64
C ILE A 421 2.67 -11.40 8.99
N PRO A 422 3.74 -10.61 8.94
CA PRO A 422 3.68 -9.29 8.32
C PRO A 422 3.72 -9.41 6.79
N ASP A 423 3.21 -8.39 6.11
CA ASP A 423 3.33 -8.25 4.65
C ASP A 423 4.73 -7.72 4.28
N VAL A 424 5.31 -6.89 5.15
CA VAL A 424 6.66 -6.30 4.98
C VAL A 424 7.45 -6.39 6.28
N VAL A 425 8.74 -6.67 6.18
CA VAL A 425 9.67 -6.59 7.31
C VAL A 425 10.76 -5.59 6.98
N ILE A 426 10.91 -4.60 7.85
CA ILE A 426 12.00 -3.66 7.88
C ILE A 426 12.98 -4.16 8.96
N THR A 427 14.21 -4.44 8.56
CA THR A 427 15.25 -5.02 9.42
C THR A 427 16.43 -4.08 9.58
N ALA A 428 17.33 -4.43 10.50
CA ALA A 428 18.58 -3.71 10.75
C ALA A 428 18.36 -2.20 10.92
N VAL A 429 17.34 -1.84 11.72
CA VAL A 429 16.99 -0.47 12.10
C VAL A 429 16.64 0.42 10.89
N GLY A 430 15.95 -0.15 9.90
CA GLY A 430 15.48 0.64 8.74
C GLY A 430 16.44 0.69 7.57
N THR A 431 17.41 -0.23 7.48
CA THR A 431 18.39 -0.25 6.37
C THR A 431 18.04 -1.27 5.28
N LYS A 432 17.20 -2.27 5.58
CA LYS A 432 16.75 -3.27 4.61
C LYS A 432 15.25 -3.51 4.71
N VAL A 433 14.59 -3.57 3.56
CA VAL A 433 13.14 -3.81 3.42
C VAL A 433 12.95 -5.15 2.71
N TRP A 434 12.07 -5.99 3.26
CA TRP A 434 11.78 -7.32 2.75
C TRP A 434 10.29 -7.47 2.54
N HIS A 435 9.89 -7.94 1.36
CA HIS A 435 8.50 -8.28 1.05
C HIS A 435 8.28 -9.77 1.18
N LEU A 436 7.11 -10.17 1.66
CA LEU A 436 6.73 -11.57 1.69
C LEU A 436 6.47 -12.07 0.26
N ASP A 437 7.09 -13.19 -0.12
CA ASP A 437 6.83 -13.84 -1.41
C ASP A 437 5.47 -14.54 -1.37
N GLU A 438 4.46 -13.89 -1.97
CA GLU A 438 3.09 -14.42 -1.98
C GLU A 438 2.85 -15.51 -3.03
N THR A 439 3.84 -15.83 -3.87
CA THR A 439 3.67 -16.80 -4.98
C THR A 439 3.40 -18.22 -4.51
N CYS A 440 3.78 -18.57 -3.28
CA CYS A 440 3.51 -19.87 -2.67
C CYS A 440 2.22 -19.92 -1.85
N GLY A 441 1.42 -18.84 -1.84
CA GLY A 441 0.25 -18.70 -0.99
C GLY A 441 0.62 -18.38 0.47
N ARG A 442 -0.27 -17.70 1.19
CA ARG A 442 -0.04 -17.21 2.56
C ARG A 442 -0.20 -18.30 3.65
N CYS A 443 0.31 -19.51 3.42
CA CYS A 443 0.08 -20.66 4.31
C CYS A 443 1.35 -21.11 5.08
N ALA A 444 1.28 -21.01 6.42
CA ALA A 444 2.24 -21.48 7.44
C ALA A 444 3.61 -20.77 7.52
N ALA A 445 4.09 -20.56 8.76
CA ALA A 445 5.38 -19.93 9.06
C ALA A 445 6.60 -20.73 8.54
N SER A 446 6.42 -22.02 8.25
CA SER A 446 7.44 -22.87 7.63
C SER A 446 7.43 -22.69 6.11
N GLY A 447 8.51 -22.17 5.55
CA GLY A 447 8.65 -22.00 4.09
C GLY A 447 8.33 -20.60 3.57
N LEU A 448 8.14 -19.60 4.45
CA LEU A 448 8.05 -18.20 4.03
C LEU A 448 9.33 -17.78 3.34
N LYS A 449 9.20 -17.28 2.11
CA LYS A 449 10.30 -16.70 1.35
C LYS A 449 10.20 -15.17 1.39
N TRP A 450 11.32 -14.52 1.64
CA TRP A 450 11.43 -13.07 1.73
C TRP A 450 12.23 -12.57 0.53
N ILE A 451 11.73 -11.54 -0.13
CA ILE A 451 12.37 -10.91 -1.28
C ILE A 451 12.89 -9.55 -0.80
N GLU A 452 14.20 -9.34 -0.92
CA GLU A 452 14.80 -8.03 -0.62
C GLU A 452 14.33 -7.00 -1.63
N ASP A 453 13.88 -5.85 -1.14
CA ASP A 453 13.59 -4.70 -1.97
C ASP A 453 14.89 -4.00 -2.36
N LEU A 454 15.45 -4.39 -3.49
CA LEU A 454 16.66 -3.78 -4.04
C LEU A 454 16.42 -2.35 -4.56
N MET A 455 15.17 -1.88 -4.67
CA MET A 455 14.89 -0.48 -5.00
C MET A 455 14.85 0.42 -3.76
N ALA A 456 14.80 -0.17 -2.55
CA ALA A 456 14.97 0.55 -1.30
C ALA A 456 16.42 1.01 -1.03
N HIS A 457 17.28 1.07 -2.06
CA HIS A 457 18.69 1.42 -1.92
C HIS A 457 18.88 2.89 -1.52
N PHE A 458 19.14 3.09 -0.23
CA PHE A 458 19.75 4.28 0.35
C PHE A 458 21.23 4.40 -0.09
N ASN A 459 21.47 4.45 -1.41
CA ASN A 459 22.79 4.63 -2.01
C ASN A 459 23.30 6.04 -1.74
N ASP A 460 23.87 6.23 -0.56
CA ASP A 460 24.95 7.20 -0.34
C ASP A 460 26.21 6.37 -0.03
N GLU A 461 27.28 6.59 -0.79
CA GLU A 461 28.53 5.81 -0.74
C GLU A 461 29.37 6.09 0.53
N ALA A 462 28.77 5.90 1.70
CA ALA A 462 29.45 5.92 2.99
C ALA A 462 29.59 4.49 3.53
N THR A 463 30.75 3.87 3.28
CA THR A 463 31.09 2.55 3.84
C THR A 463 31.79 2.74 5.18
N LEU A 464 31.21 2.24 6.28
CA LEU A 464 31.93 2.08 7.55
C LEU A 464 31.44 0.82 8.26
N CYS A 465 32.38 -0.10 8.56
CA CYS A 465 32.12 -1.38 9.22
C CYS A 465 33.06 -1.56 10.42
N VAL A 466 32.52 -1.73 11.64
CA VAL A 466 33.25 -2.30 12.77
C VAL A 466 32.25 -3.03 13.68
N LEU A 467 31.89 -4.28 13.34
CA LEU A 467 31.47 -5.38 14.26
C LEU A 467 30.90 -6.62 13.53
N ASP A 468 30.71 -6.54 12.22
CA ASP A 468 30.43 -7.68 11.33
C ASP A 468 31.42 -7.65 10.14
N ASP A 469 31.68 -8.78 9.49
CA ASP A 469 32.60 -8.90 8.35
C ASP A 469 32.12 -8.18 7.07
N GLY A 470 31.00 -7.47 7.17
CA GLY A 470 30.38 -6.71 6.09
C GLY A 470 29.40 -7.52 5.26
N SER A 471 29.13 -8.79 5.60
CA SER A 471 28.22 -9.65 4.86
C SER A 471 26.74 -9.42 5.19
N GLU A 472 26.36 -9.06 6.42
CA GLU A 472 24.95 -8.81 6.76
C GLU A 472 24.57 -7.31 6.64
N HIS A 473 25.48 -6.38 6.94
CA HIS A 473 25.14 -4.96 7.21
C HIS A 473 26.13 -3.93 6.62
N ARG A 474 26.10 -3.72 5.29
CA ARG A 474 27.01 -2.78 4.59
C ARG A 474 26.88 -1.30 5.01
N HIS A 475 25.74 -0.88 5.59
CA HIS A 475 25.42 0.53 5.90
C HIS A 475 25.03 0.80 7.37
N ARG A 476 25.54 0.00 8.32
CA ARG A 476 25.28 0.17 9.77
C ARG A 476 26.54 -0.15 10.57
N ILE A 477 26.88 0.72 11.52
CA ILE A 477 27.84 0.41 12.60
C ILE A 477 27.04 0.18 13.87
N ALA A 478 27.06 -1.04 14.40
CA ALA A 478 26.48 -1.33 15.71
C ALA A 478 27.62 -1.44 16.73
N LEU A 479 27.49 -0.85 17.92
CA LEU A 479 28.44 -0.91 19.04
C LEU A 479 27.67 -1.16 20.34
N THR A 480 28.36 -1.54 21.41
CA THR A 480 27.82 -1.51 22.77
C THR A 480 28.74 -0.67 23.66
N ALA A 481 28.14 0.10 24.56
CA ALA A 481 28.88 0.90 25.52
C ALA A 481 28.20 0.89 26.89
N ASP A 482 28.99 0.92 27.96
CA ASP A 482 28.49 1.14 29.31
C ASP A 482 27.94 2.58 29.42
N VAL A 483 26.81 2.75 30.12
CA VAL A 483 26.14 4.06 30.28
C VAL A 483 27.09 5.13 30.83
N ARG A 484 28.07 4.74 31.67
CA ARG A 484 29.06 5.66 32.26
C ARG A 484 29.99 6.31 31.23
N VAL A 485 30.20 5.68 30.07
CA VAL A 485 31.08 6.17 29.01
C VAL A 485 30.32 6.53 27.73
N LEU A 486 29.00 6.36 27.72
CA LEU A 486 28.16 6.51 26.55
C LEU A 486 28.28 7.89 25.91
N GLU A 487 28.15 8.97 26.69
CA GLU A 487 28.27 10.34 26.18
C GLU A 487 29.65 10.60 25.55
N TYR A 488 30.71 10.11 26.18
CA TYR A 488 32.06 10.22 25.65
C TYR A 488 32.22 9.46 24.32
N VAL A 489 31.74 8.21 24.26
CA VAL A 489 31.77 7.39 23.04
C VAL A 489 30.99 8.06 21.91
N MET A 490 29.77 8.55 22.19
CA MET A 490 28.95 9.26 21.21
C MET A 490 29.63 10.54 20.70
N GLY A 491 30.24 11.33 21.59
CA GLY A 491 30.99 12.53 21.21
C GLY A 491 32.16 12.20 20.27
N ARG A 492 32.93 11.15 20.58
CA ARG A 492 34.04 10.69 19.74
C ARG A 492 33.59 10.17 18.37
N LEU A 493 32.46 9.47 18.31
CA LEU A 493 31.86 9.02 17.05
C LEU A 493 31.43 10.22 16.20
N MET A 494 30.72 11.19 16.79
CA MET A 494 30.31 12.42 16.10
C MET A 494 31.50 13.22 15.57
N GLU A 495 32.54 13.42 16.36
CA GLU A 495 33.78 14.08 15.92
C GLU A 495 34.40 13.35 14.72
N GLY A 496 34.43 12.01 14.77
CA GLY A 496 34.92 11.18 13.67
C GLY A 496 34.10 11.36 12.39
N PHE A 497 32.77 11.26 12.48
CA PHE A 497 31.88 11.43 11.33
C PHE A 497 31.96 12.84 10.73
N GLN A 498 32.02 13.87 11.58
CA GLN A 498 32.17 15.25 11.11
C GLN A 498 33.50 15.47 10.38
N ARG A 499 34.61 14.90 10.89
CA ARG A 499 35.92 15.01 10.24
C ARG A 499 35.91 14.39 8.84
N GLU A 500 35.27 13.25 8.69
CA GLU A 500 35.14 12.55 7.40
C GLU A 500 33.98 13.08 6.54
N LYS A 501 33.25 14.10 7.01
CA LYS A 501 32.07 14.70 6.35
C LYS A 501 30.95 13.69 6.04
N LEU A 502 30.77 12.72 6.93
CA LEU A 502 29.72 11.71 6.81
C LEU A 502 28.46 12.18 7.53
N GLU A 503 27.33 12.13 6.82
CA GLU A 503 26.02 12.40 7.42
C GLU A 503 25.48 11.13 8.07
N VAL A 504 25.75 10.99 9.37
CA VAL A 504 25.42 9.81 10.16
C VAL A 504 24.48 10.18 11.32
N ARG A 505 23.47 9.34 11.53
CA ARG A 505 22.57 9.37 12.67
C ARG A 505 22.99 8.29 13.67
N ILE A 506 23.17 8.69 14.93
CA ILE A 506 23.46 7.78 16.04
C ILE A 506 22.16 7.51 16.80
N ILE A 507 21.80 6.23 16.91
CA ILE A 507 20.60 5.73 17.59
C ILE A 507 21.06 4.91 18.78
N THR A 508 20.57 5.21 19.98
CA THR A 508 20.89 4.46 21.20
C THR A 508 19.69 3.68 21.69
N SER A 509 19.89 2.42 22.09
CA SER A 509 18.81 1.56 22.60
C SER A 509 19.28 0.61 23.71
N GLY A 510 18.33 -0.04 24.39
CA GLY A 510 18.59 -1.07 25.40
C GLY A 510 18.47 -0.60 26.85
N ASN A 511 18.40 -1.56 27.78
CA ASN A 511 18.21 -1.33 29.20
C ASN A 511 19.46 -1.75 30.03
N GLY A 512 19.47 -1.40 31.33
CA GLY A 512 20.55 -1.78 32.25
C GLY A 512 21.82 -0.92 32.16
N SER A 513 22.99 -1.51 32.42
CA SER A 513 24.27 -0.79 32.51
C SER A 513 24.95 -0.54 31.16
N HIS A 514 24.46 -1.17 30.09
CA HIS A 514 24.98 -1.00 28.73
C HIS A 514 23.89 -0.49 27.79
N ARG A 515 24.31 0.15 26.69
CA ARG A 515 23.45 0.58 25.59
C ARG A 515 24.02 0.05 24.28
N TYR A 516 23.13 -0.32 23.37
CA TYR A 516 23.43 -0.51 21.96
C TYR A 516 23.49 0.85 21.28
N ILE A 517 24.48 1.05 20.41
CA ILE A 517 24.70 2.27 19.64
C ILE A 517 24.72 1.89 18.18
N ASP A 518 23.75 2.36 17.42
CA ASP A 518 23.63 2.14 15.98
C ASP A 518 23.90 3.42 15.23
N CYS A 519 24.91 3.41 14.36
CA CYS A 519 25.24 4.51 13.47
C CYS A 519 24.77 4.13 12.07
N VAL A 520 23.85 4.91 11.51
CA VAL A 520 23.26 4.70 10.18
C VAL A 520 23.31 6.00 9.37
N PRO A 521 23.33 5.95 8.02
CA PRO A 521 23.18 7.14 7.20
C PRO A 521 21.92 7.94 7.59
N VAL A 522 21.96 9.27 7.48
CA VAL A 522 20.76 10.11 7.77
C VAL A 522 19.58 9.82 6.84
N SER A 523 19.85 9.24 5.67
CA SER A 523 18.85 8.77 4.72
C SER A 523 18.17 7.47 5.17
N ALA A 524 18.76 6.73 6.10
CA ALA A 524 18.24 5.48 6.65
C ALA A 524 17.62 5.69 8.04
N GLY A 525 17.00 4.64 8.57
CA GLY A 525 16.37 4.65 9.89
C GLY A 525 14.89 4.25 9.84
N LYS A 526 14.35 3.89 11.01
CA LYS A 526 12.97 3.37 11.13
C LYS A 526 11.92 4.27 10.47
N GLU A 527 12.00 5.59 10.64
CA GLU A 527 11.08 6.57 10.02
C GLU A 527 11.17 6.57 8.49
N LYS A 528 12.38 6.68 7.93
CA LYS A 528 12.56 6.77 6.47
C LYS A 528 12.13 5.49 5.77
N ALA A 529 12.43 4.33 6.38
CA ALA A 529 11.96 3.04 5.89
C ALA A 529 10.43 2.93 5.97
N LEU A 530 9.80 3.38 7.07
CA LEU A 530 8.34 3.46 7.18
C LEU A 530 7.75 4.30 6.05
N GLN A 531 8.30 5.50 5.81
CA GLN A 531 7.80 6.41 4.78
C GLN A 531 7.98 5.86 3.37
N TYR A 532 9.09 5.16 3.11
CA TYR A 532 9.31 4.45 1.85
C TYR A 532 8.22 3.39 1.62
N VAL A 533 8.01 2.49 2.60
CA VAL A 533 7.00 1.44 2.48
C VAL A 533 5.59 2.04 2.34
N ARG A 534 5.25 3.05 3.13
CA ARG A 534 3.96 3.74 3.04
C ARG A 534 3.69 4.28 1.64
N LYS A 535 4.67 4.97 1.03
CA LYS A 535 4.56 5.52 -0.33
C LYS A 535 4.49 4.41 -1.38
N HIS A 536 5.28 3.35 -1.22
CA HIS A 536 5.28 2.18 -2.10
C HIS A 536 3.88 1.54 -2.17
N PHE A 537 3.21 1.39 -1.03
CA PHE A 537 1.83 0.87 -0.96
C PHE A 537 0.74 1.95 -1.10
N GLY A 538 1.10 3.21 -1.36
CA GLY A 538 0.13 4.30 -1.56
C GLY A 538 -0.79 4.57 -0.36
N VAL A 539 -0.33 4.33 0.88
CA VAL A 539 -1.16 4.50 2.08
C VAL A 539 -1.10 5.97 2.55
N PRO A 540 -2.26 6.64 2.73
CA PRO A 540 -2.30 7.99 3.29
C PRO A 540 -1.73 8.06 4.71
N GLU A 541 -1.18 9.21 5.10
CA GLU A 541 -0.53 9.38 6.40
C GLU A 541 -1.48 9.12 7.57
N HIS A 542 -2.73 9.59 7.49
CA HIS A 542 -3.74 9.37 8.52
C HIS A 542 -4.22 7.91 8.65
N LEU A 543 -3.84 7.03 7.71
CA LEU A 543 -4.12 5.58 7.75
C LEU A 543 -2.86 4.74 7.99
N CYS A 544 -1.72 5.38 8.21
CA CYS A 544 -0.48 4.73 8.62
C CYS A 544 -0.33 4.91 10.13
N VAL A 545 -0.14 3.83 10.89
CA VAL A 545 -0.04 3.90 12.35
C VAL A 545 1.29 3.28 12.76
N ALA A 546 2.07 4.00 13.56
CA ALA A 546 3.30 3.47 14.15
C ALA A 546 3.07 2.99 15.59
N ALA A 547 3.76 1.93 16.02
CA ALA A 547 3.75 1.44 17.39
C ALA A 547 5.17 1.12 17.89
N GLY A 548 5.47 1.49 19.14
CA GLY A 548 6.78 1.27 19.77
C GLY A 548 6.76 1.37 21.29
N ASP A 549 7.86 0.94 21.93
CA ASP A 549 8.03 0.93 23.38
C ASP A 549 9.32 1.62 23.84
N SER A 550 10.30 1.87 22.97
CA SER A 550 11.62 2.37 23.41
C SER A 550 12.14 3.56 22.63
N GLY A 551 13.30 4.08 23.05
CA GLY A 551 13.91 5.27 22.44
C GLY A 551 14.28 5.12 20.97
N ASN A 552 14.53 3.90 20.48
CA ASN A 552 14.81 3.66 19.06
C ASN A 552 13.58 3.83 18.15
N ASP A 553 12.38 3.88 18.74
CA ASP A 553 11.12 4.04 18.02
C ASP A 553 10.72 5.50 17.89
N ILE A 554 11.34 6.42 18.63
CA ILE A 554 11.00 7.85 18.66
C ILE A 554 10.89 8.43 17.24
N LEU A 555 11.88 8.17 16.38
CA LEU A 555 11.89 8.69 15.01
C LEU A 555 10.71 8.17 14.19
N MET A 556 10.34 6.91 14.39
CA MET A 556 9.17 6.33 13.76
C MET A 556 7.88 6.91 14.36
N LEU A 557 7.82 7.20 15.66
CA LEU A 557 6.61 7.69 16.34
C LEU A 557 6.39 9.22 16.19
N GLU A 558 7.44 9.99 15.87
CA GLU A 558 7.37 11.45 15.79
C GLU A 558 6.83 11.98 14.46
N GLY A 559 6.75 11.13 13.42
CA GLY A 559 6.24 11.49 12.10
C GLY A 559 4.80 12.05 12.10
N ASP A 560 4.33 12.53 10.95
CA ASP A 560 3.01 13.19 10.83
C ASP A 560 1.81 12.23 10.87
N HIS A 561 2.07 10.94 11.00
CA HIS A 561 1.06 9.89 11.06
C HIS A 561 0.67 9.55 12.52
N PRO A 562 -0.50 8.92 12.74
CA PRO A 562 -0.87 8.36 14.04
C PRO A 562 0.23 7.47 14.65
N ALA A 563 0.36 7.52 15.97
CA ALA A 563 1.34 6.76 16.73
C ALA A 563 0.74 6.18 18.03
N ILE A 564 1.29 5.04 18.45
CA ILE A 564 0.90 4.29 19.65
C ILE A 564 2.17 4.01 20.47
N VAL A 565 2.17 4.44 21.72
CA VAL A 565 3.14 4.07 22.74
C VAL A 565 2.47 3.06 23.65
N VAL A 566 2.99 1.82 23.70
CA VAL A 566 2.39 0.74 24.51
C VAL A 566 2.62 0.96 26.00
N GLY A 567 1.77 0.39 26.86
CA GLY A 567 1.75 0.66 28.30
C GLY A 567 3.05 0.33 29.03
N ASN A 568 3.84 -0.63 28.52
CA ASN A 568 5.15 -1.02 29.05
C ASN A 568 6.34 -0.21 28.48
N ALA A 569 6.08 0.97 27.90
CA ALA A 569 7.12 1.81 27.31
C ALA A 569 8.24 2.18 28.30
N GLN A 570 9.46 2.26 27.78
CA GLN A 570 10.67 2.51 28.54
C GLN A 570 10.77 3.99 28.96
N PRO A 571 11.47 4.30 30.08
CA PRO A 571 11.52 5.65 30.64
C PRO A 571 11.95 6.74 29.65
N GLU A 572 12.87 6.44 28.73
CA GLU A 572 13.32 7.38 27.70
C GLU A 572 12.21 7.77 26.72
N LEU A 573 11.37 6.82 26.31
CA LEU A 573 10.25 7.10 25.41
C LEU A 573 9.16 7.88 26.14
N LEU A 574 8.90 7.57 27.42
CA LEU A 574 7.98 8.33 28.26
C LEU A 574 8.44 9.78 28.46
N GLN A 575 9.75 10.00 28.66
CA GLN A 575 10.31 11.36 28.74
C GLN A 575 10.15 12.13 27.44
N TRP A 576 10.33 11.48 26.29
CA TRP A 576 10.05 12.08 24.99
C TRP A 576 8.56 12.41 24.85
N LEU A 577 7.66 11.50 25.23
CA LEU A 577 6.21 11.65 25.12
C LEU A 577 5.68 12.87 25.89
N VAL A 578 6.16 13.08 27.12
CA VAL A 578 5.75 14.23 27.97
C VAL A 578 6.14 15.58 27.35
N ARG A 579 7.14 15.61 26.47
CA ARG A 579 7.55 16.82 25.74
C ARG A 579 6.73 17.09 24.47
N GLN A 580 5.94 16.11 24.01
CA GLN A 580 5.14 16.25 22.80
C GLN A 580 3.87 17.06 23.05
N GLN A 581 3.44 17.78 22.01
CA GLN A 581 2.13 18.43 22.01
C GLN A 581 1.01 17.38 22.06
N GLN A 582 0.04 17.60 22.94
CA GLN A 582 -1.10 16.71 23.12
C GLN A 582 -2.16 16.96 22.03
N SER A 583 -1.84 16.53 20.81
CA SER A 583 -2.71 16.71 19.62
C SER A 583 -3.65 15.53 19.35
N GLY A 584 -3.54 14.45 20.14
CA GLY A 584 -4.21 13.17 19.85
C GLY A 584 -3.47 12.31 18.81
N LYS A 585 -2.41 12.82 18.17
CA LYS A 585 -1.56 12.07 17.22
C LYS A 585 -0.90 10.86 17.87
N VAL A 586 -0.36 11.05 19.07
CA VAL A 586 0.35 10.00 19.83
C VAL A 586 -0.55 9.54 20.97
N ILE A 587 -0.89 8.25 20.96
CA ILE A 587 -1.70 7.63 22.01
C ILE A 587 -0.78 6.83 22.92
N TYR A 588 -0.81 7.13 24.21
CA TYR A 588 -0.27 6.24 25.24
C TYR A 588 -1.37 5.28 25.68
N ALA A 589 -1.14 3.99 25.45
CA ALA A 589 -2.07 2.91 25.79
C ALA A 589 -1.90 2.48 27.25
N ASP A 590 -3.01 2.09 27.88
CA ASP A 590 -2.98 1.48 29.21
C ASP A 590 -2.49 0.02 29.14
N ALA A 591 -2.86 -0.69 28.07
CA ALA A 591 -2.46 -2.07 27.84
C ALA A 591 -1.00 -2.18 27.34
N CYS A 592 -0.33 -3.26 27.76
CA CYS A 592 1.05 -3.56 27.37
C CYS A 592 1.11 -4.36 26.06
N TYR A 593 2.25 -4.28 25.38
CA TYR A 593 2.59 -5.07 24.22
C TYR A 593 1.52 -4.98 23.11
N ALA A 594 1.24 -6.08 22.41
CA ALA A 594 0.29 -6.10 21.31
C ALA A 594 -1.16 -5.77 21.71
N ASP A 595 -1.55 -5.95 22.98
CA ASP A 595 -2.87 -5.48 23.45
C ASP A 595 -2.93 -3.94 23.49
N GLY A 596 -1.80 -3.29 23.81
CA GLY A 596 -1.67 -1.83 23.70
C GLY A 596 -1.81 -1.31 22.28
N ILE A 597 -1.37 -2.10 21.29
CA ILE A 597 -1.58 -1.78 19.87
C ILE A 597 -3.08 -1.84 19.53
N LEU A 598 -3.79 -2.89 19.97
CA LEU A 598 -5.24 -3.01 19.74
C LEU A 598 -6.02 -1.85 20.37
N GLU A 599 -5.67 -1.48 21.61
CA GLU A 599 -6.24 -0.32 22.29
C GLU A 599 -5.97 0.98 21.50
N GLY A 600 -4.72 1.20 21.09
CA GLY A 600 -4.33 2.39 20.34
C GLY A 600 -5.04 2.50 18.98
N LEU A 601 -5.18 1.39 18.25
CA LEU A 601 -5.96 1.35 17.00
C LEU A 601 -7.42 1.73 17.24
N ALA A 602 -8.04 1.21 18.30
CA ALA A 602 -9.42 1.54 18.63
C ALA A 602 -9.59 3.03 18.97
N ARG A 603 -8.65 3.61 19.73
CA ARG A 603 -8.69 5.03 20.09
C ARG A 603 -8.40 5.96 18.91
N HIS A 604 -7.68 5.50 17.89
CA HIS A 604 -7.53 6.18 16.60
C HIS A 604 -8.71 5.95 15.64
N SER A 605 -9.73 5.17 16.03
CA SER A 605 -10.86 4.76 15.17
C SER A 605 -10.43 3.95 13.94
N LEU A 606 -9.44 3.07 14.11
CA LEU A 606 -8.85 2.20 13.07
C LEU A 606 -8.99 0.71 13.42
N TYR A 607 -9.92 0.35 14.32
CA TYR A 607 -10.18 -1.00 14.83
C TYR A 607 -11.49 -1.61 14.30
#